data_AF-A0A9D6E7T5-F1
#
_entry.id   AF-A0A9D6E7T5-F1
#
_cell.length_a   1.000
_cell.length_b   1.000
_cell.length_c   1.000
_cell.angle_alpha   90.00
_cell.angle_beta   90.00
_cell.angle_gamma   90.00
#
_symmetry.space_group_name_H-M   'P 1'
#
loop_
_entity.id
_entity.type
_entity.pdbx_description
1 polymer ?
#
loop_
_entity_poly.entity_id
_entity_poly.type
_entity_poly.pdbx_seq_one_letter_code
_entity_poly.pdbx_strand_id
1 'polypeptide(L)'
;MTSSKLLLPLRIPELGPSLGKLVIGTGRTPGAVRLDAIRYRLVTRVIEAAGEARRLSANEERGPAVAVLGRDAWLAAWDEAVGALATTLVDRFDAQLQAEARAVRMPRRLRRRVALDHGERRSVAARLGSSGAILIPALDAVERCGETALAATALERDAVTAWQESLKTAARKLEAAWLALEDAVEAETVRWAEVTDRVAQWRKPLWPLWVLGALAVVLAGWVGLMFGGYLPAPEWLIRLWERGVGRL
;
A
#
# COMPACT_ATOMS: atom_id res chain seq x y z
N MET A 1 17.63 55.39 12.55
CA MET A 1 16.53 55.15 13.51
C MET A 1 15.74 53.94 13.02
N THR A 2 16.22 52.73 13.33
CA THR A 2 15.53 51.48 13.06
C THR A 2 14.39 51.38 14.07
N SER A 3 13.17 51.67 13.61
CA SER A 3 11.97 51.43 14.40
C SER A 3 11.90 49.93 14.65
N SER A 4 12.29 49.51 15.87
CA SER A 4 12.11 48.14 16.34
C SER A 4 10.61 47.88 16.38
N LYS A 5 10.06 47.37 15.27
CA LYS A 5 8.71 46.80 15.24
C LYS A 5 8.69 45.75 16.34
N LEU A 6 7.97 46.05 17.43
CA LEU A 6 7.69 45.07 18.47
C LEU A 6 6.83 43.99 17.80
N LEU A 7 7.49 42.91 17.40
CA LEU A 7 6.83 41.76 16.80
C LEU A 7 6.10 41.00 17.92
N LEU A 8 4.92 40.50 17.61
CA LEU A 8 4.14 39.75 18.59
C LEU A 8 4.81 38.39 18.85
N PRO A 9 4.94 37.93 20.11
CA PRO A 9 5.41 36.58 20.39
C PRO A 9 4.51 35.54 19.71
N LEU A 10 5.14 34.64 18.96
CA LEU A 10 4.46 33.60 18.17
C LEU A 10 4.08 32.42 19.09
N ARG A 11 2.87 32.42 19.63
CA ARG A 11 2.41 31.27 20.43
C ARG A 11 2.07 30.09 19.51
N ILE A 12 2.72 28.95 19.72
CA ILE A 12 2.41 27.71 19.01
C ILE A 12 1.29 26.98 19.76
N PRO A 13 0.18 26.59 19.10
CA PRO A 13 -0.92 25.90 19.77
C PRO A 13 -0.54 24.47 20.16
N GLU A 14 -1.24 23.91 21.16
CA GLU A 14 -1.21 22.48 21.42
C GLU A 14 -2.03 21.72 20.37
N LEU A 15 -1.36 20.86 19.60
CA LEU A 15 -2.00 20.10 18.52
C LEU A 15 -2.66 18.82 19.01
N GLY A 16 -2.21 18.25 20.13
CA GLY A 16 -2.72 16.99 20.69
C GLY A 16 -4.25 16.90 20.75
N PRO A 17 -4.95 17.89 21.34
CA PRO A 17 -6.41 17.91 21.38
C PRO A 17 -7.09 17.97 20.01
N SER A 18 -6.44 18.55 19.00
CA SER A 18 -6.98 18.68 17.63
C SER A 18 -6.70 17.46 16.75
N LEU A 19 -5.79 16.58 17.15
CA LEU A 19 -5.49 15.33 16.46
C LEU A 19 -6.44 14.19 16.86
N GLY A 20 -7.23 14.36 17.93
CA GLY A 20 -8.33 13.47 18.30
C GLY A 20 -7.95 11.99 18.31
N LYS A 21 -8.68 11.18 17.55
CA LYS A 21 -8.51 9.72 17.40
C LYS A 21 -7.13 9.32 16.88
N LEU A 22 -6.44 10.22 16.18
CA LEU A 22 -5.09 9.95 15.72
C LEU A 22 -4.14 9.73 16.90
N VAL A 23 -4.31 10.45 18.00
CA VAL A 23 -3.49 10.32 19.23
C VAL A 23 -4.01 9.17 20.10
N ILE A 24 -5.29 9.20 20.46
CA ILE A 24 -5.89 8.23 21.41
C ILE A 24 -6.00 6.82 20.82
N GLY A 25 -5.91 6.69 19.50
CA GLY A 25 -6.17 5.45 18.79
C GLY A 25 -7.62 5.35 18.32
N THR A 26 -7.79 4.66 17.20
CA THR A 26 -9.11 4.45 16.59
C THR A 26 -9.80 3.21 17.15
N GLY A 27 -9.05 2.31 17.82
CA GLY A 27 -9.54 1.00 18.26
C GLY A 27 -9.88 0.05 17.10
N ARG A 28 -9.57 0.45 15.86
CA ARG A 28 -9.84 -0.30 14.64
C ARG A 28 -8.62 -1.14 14.24
N THR A 29 -8.90 -2.29 13.67
CA THR A 29 -7.90 -3.14 13.01
C THR A 29 -8.33 -3.36 11.55
N PRO A 30 -8.25 -2.32 10.70
CA PRO A 30 -8.74 -2.39 9.33
C PRO A 30 -8.02 -3.50 8.58
N GLY A 31 -8.79 -4.38 7.93
CA GLY A 31 -8.24 -5.55 7.23
C GLY A 31 -7.45 -6.52 8.11
N ALA A 32 -7.67 -6.51 9.43
CA ALA A 32 -6.85 -7.19 10.43
C ALA A 32 -5.35 -6.82 10.35
N VAL A 33 -5.03 -5.61 9.90
CA VAL A 33 -3.67 -5.05 9.87
C VAL A 33 -3.47 -4.16 11.10
N ARG A 34 -2.34 -4.32 11.78
CA ARG A 34 -1.96 -3.47 12.91
C ARG A 34 -1.31 -2.19 12.38
N LEU A 35 -2.09 -1.11 12.27
CA LEU A 35 -1.61 0.18 11.78
C LEU A 35 -1.05 1.10 12.88
N ASP A 36 -1.17 0.69 14.14
CA ASP A 36 -0.80 1.52 15.30
C ASP A 36 0.64 2.03 15.24
N ALA A 37 1.61 1.19 14.85
CA ALA A 37 3.00 1.61 14.80
C ALA A 37 3.23 2.75 13.78
N ILE A 38 2.53 2.71 12.65
CA ILE A 38 2.61 3.74 11.61
C ILE A 38 1.89 5.00 12.08
N ARG A 39 0.70 4.86 12.66
CA ARG A 39 -0.06 5.96 13.27
C ARG A 39 0.77 6.70 14.33
N TYR A 40 1.37 5.95 15.26
CA TYR A 40 2.18 6.52 16.32
C TYR A 40 3.36 7.31 15.75
N ARG A 41 4.06 6.76 14.75
CA ARG A 41 5.18 7.47 14.11
C ARG A 41 4.73 8.79 13.47
N LEU A 42 3.60 8.79 12.75
CA LEU A 42 3.03 9.99 12.15
C LEU A 42 2.70 11.05 13.22
N VAL A 43 1.98 10.64 14.27
CA VAL A 43 1.60 11.52 15.39
C VAL A 43 2.83 12.09 16.09
N THR A 44 3.80 11.23 16.40
CA THR A 44 5.05 11.62 17.05
C THR A 44 5.75 12.69 16.25
N ARG A 45 5.89 12.53 14.92
CA ARG A 45 6.53 13.55 14.08
C ARG A 45 5.83 14.89 14.11
N VAL A 46 4.50 14.91 14.05
CA VAL A 46 3.73 16.16 14.10
C VAL A 46 3.87 16.84 15.46
N ILE A 47 3.87 16.06 16.55
CA ILE A 47 4.05 16.60 17.91
C ILE A 47 5.48 17.10 18.12
N GLU A 48 6.48 16.35 17.64
CA GLU A 48 7.90 16.76 17.69
C GLU A 48 8.12 18.05 16.89
N ALA A 49 7.54 18.18 15.70
CA ALA A 49 7.58 19.43 14.93
C ALA A 49 6.94 20.60 15.69
N ALA A 50 5.81 20.37 16.39
CA ALA A 50 5.19 21.40 17.22
C ALA A 50 6.04 21.78 18.45
N GLY A 51 6.69 20.80 19.07
CA GLY A 51 7.64 21.03 20.18
C GLY A 51 8.86 21.82 19.72
N GLU A 52 9.41 21.47 18.57
CA GLU A 52 10.53 22.18 17.96
C GLU A 52 10.17 23.61 17.57
N ALA A 53 8.99 23.83 16.98
CA ALA A 53 8.49 25.17 16.70
C ALA A 53 8.32 26.02 17.97
N ARG A 54 7.94 25.42 19.11
CA ARG A 54 7.89 26.14 20.40
C ARG A 54 9.27 26.53 20.88
N ARG A 55 10.24 25.63 20.78
CA ARG A 55 11.65 25.89 21.13
C ARG A 55 12.21 27.05 20.29
N LEU A 56 11.99 27.01 18.98
CA LEU A 56 12.42 28.06 18.05
C LEU A 56 11.72 29.40 18.33
N SER A 57 10.41 29.37 18.60
CA SER A 57 9.67 30.58 18.96
C SER A 57 10.15 31.21 20.28
N ALA A 58 10.50 30.39 21.28
CA ALA A 58 11.07 30.87 22.54
C ALA A 58 12.44 31.54 22.37
N ASN A 59 13.19 31.16 21.33
CA ASN A 59 14.46 31.77 20.93
C ASN A 59 14.28 32.98 19.97
N GLU A 60 13.06 33.45 19.76
CA GLU A 60 12.71 34.54 18.83
C GLU A 60 12.97 34.21 17.33
N GLU A 61 13.19 32.94 16.99
CA GLU A 61 13.43 32.44 15.62
C GLU A 61 12.10 32.18 14.88
N ARG A 62 11.35 33.25 14.57
CA ARG A 62 9.98 33.15 14.01
C ARG A 62 9.92 32.40 12.67
N GLY A 63 10.81 32.73 11.73
CA GLY A 63 10.85 32.12 10.40
C GLY A 63 11.02 30.59 10.47
N PRO A 64 12.09 30.10 11.11
CA PRO A 64 12.28 28.68 11.36
C PRO A 64 11.11 28.02 12.10
N ALA A 65 10.53 28.69 13.11
CA ALA A 65 9.39 28.16 13.86
C ALA A 65 8.14 27.93 12.99
N VAL A 66 7.85 28.84 12.04
CA VAL A 66 6.76 28.67 11.08
C VAL A 66 7.10 27.59 10.04
N ALA A 67 8.33 27.55 9.55
CA ALA A 67 8.76 26.59 8.53
C ALA A 67 8.69 25.13 9.00
N VAL A 68 9.07 24.84 10.25
CA VAL A 68 8.98 23.49 10.85
C VAL A 68 7.54 22.97 10.92
N LEU A 69 6.56 23.86 11.03
CA LEU A 69 5.12 23.54 11.00
C LEU A 69 4.50 23.79 9.62
N GLY A 70 5.32 24.03 8.60
CA GLY A 70 4.89 24.33 7.26
C GLY A 70 4.34 23.10 6.53
N ARG A 71 3.76 23.38 5.37
CA ARG A 71 3.14 22.40 4.47
C ARG A 71 4.03 21.20 4.19
N ASP A 72 5.29 21.44 3.84
CA ASP A 72 6.21 20.38 3.41
C ASP A 72 6.53 19.38 4.54
N ALA A 73 6.67 19.86 5.78
CA ALA A 73 6.94 18.99 6.92
C ALA A 73 5.78 18.02 7.19
N TRP A 74 4.54 18.52 7.09
CA TRP A 74 3.34 17.72 7.30
C TRP A 74 3.10 16.74 6.15
N LEU A 75 3.29 17.18 4.90
CA LEU A 75 3.18 16.31 3.73
C LEU A 75 4.24 15.20 3.74
N ALA A 76 5.48 15.52 4.08
CA ALA A 76 6.53 14.51 4.19
C ALA A 76 6.21 13.45 5.27
N ALA A 77 5.67 13.88 6.42
CA ALA A 77 5.23 12.96 7.46
C ALA A 77 4.06 12.08 7.00
N TRP A 78 3.10 12.66 6.29
CA TRP A 78 1.97 11.94 5.69
C TRP A 78 2.41 10.93 4.63
N ASP A 79 3.24 11.34 3.67
CA ASP A 79 3.71 10.51 2.57
C ASP A 79 4.55 9.33 3.07
N GLU A 80 5.39 9.53 4.09
CA GLU A 80 6.10 8.42 4.72
C GLU A 80 5.13 7.42 5.37
N ALA A 81 4.12 7.91 6.09
CA ALA A 81 3.13 7.05 6.72
C ALA A 81 2.34 6.23 5.70
N VAL A 82 1.87 6.87 4.62
CA VAL A 82 1.17 6.20 3.51
C VAL A 82 2.11 5.21 2.82
N GLY A 83 3.36 5.58 2.54
CA GLY A 83 4.33 4.71 1.88
C GLY A 83 4.66 3.46 2.70
N ALA A 84 4.85 3.62 4.01
CA ALA A 84 5.08 2.50 4.93
C ALA A 84 3.87 1.55 4.98
N LEU A 85 2.65 2.12 4.99
CA LEU A 85 1.41 1.37 5.03
C LEU A 85 1.14 0.63 3.72
N ALA A 86 1.35 1.29 2.58
CA ALA A 86 1.23 0.67 1.26
C ALA A 86 2.20 -0.51 1.09
N THR A 87 3.46 -0.34 1.53
CA THR A 87 4.46 -1.41 1.53
C THR A 87 4.01 -2.59 2.39
N THR A 88 3.56 -2.30 3.62
CA THR A 88 3.07 -3.33 4.56
C THR A 88 1.89 -4.12 3.98
N LEU A 89 0.96 -3.44 3.31
CA LEU A 89 -0.18 -4.09 2.67
C LEU A 89 0.19 -4.95 1.48
N VAL A 90 1.04 -4.42 0.58
CA VAL A 90 1.53 -5.17 -0.57
C VAL A 90 2.24 -6.44 -0.13
N ASP A 91 3.15 -6.34 0.85
CA ASP A 91 3.89 -7.48 1.35
C ASP A 91 2.96 -8.54 1.96
N ARG A 92 1.91 -8.09 2.66
CA ARG A 92 0.87 -8.98 3.20
C ARG A 92 0.08 -9.67 2.09
N PHE A 93 -0.39 -8.94 1.09
CA PHE A 93 -1.14 -9.53 -0.02
C PHE A 93 -0.28 -10.53 -0.80
N ASP A 94 0.98 -10.19 -1.08
CA ASP A 94 1.93 -11.11 -1.70
C ASP A 94 2.14 -12.38 -0.87
N ALA A 95 2.31 -12.24 0.45
CA ALA A 95 2.48 -13.38 1.35
C ALA A 95 1.23 -14.29 1.36
N GLN A 96 0.04 -13.70 1.42
CA GLN A 96 -1.23 -14.42 1.42
C GLN A 96 -1.45 -15.17 0.10
N LEU A 97 -1.25 -14.50 -1.05
CA LEU A 97 -1.34 -15.11 -2.37
C LEU A 97 -0.35 -16.25 -2.56
N GLN A 98 0.89 -16.09 -2.09
CA GLN A 98 1.90 -17.14 -2.15
C GLN A 98 1.58 -18.32 -1.23
N ALA A 99 0.97 -18.07 -0.07
CA ALA A 99 0.51 -19.12 0.83
C ALA A 99 -0.60 -19.96 0.17
N GLU A 100 -1.62 -19.32 -0.41
CA GLU A 100 -2.69 -20.04 -1.10
C GLU A 100 -2.21 -20.78 -2.35
N ALA A 101 -1.35 -20.16 -3.16
CA ALA A 101 -0.77 -20.82 -4.32
C ALA A 101 0.06 -22.07 -3.93
N ARG A 102 0.67 -22.08 -2.73
CA ARG A 102 1.33 -23.27 -2.18
C ARG A 102 0.32 -24.30 -1.69
N ALA A 103 -0.75 -23.89 -1.01
CA ALA A 103 -1.79 -24.77 -0.50
C ALA A 103 -2.45 -25.60 -1.62
N VAL A 104 -2.78 -24.95 -2.75
CA VAL A 104 -3.35 -25.63 -3.94
C VAL A 104 -2.30 -26.40 -4.78
N ARG A 105 -1.04 -26.45 -4.32
CA ARG A 105 0.10 -27.09 -5.00
C ARG A 105 0.28 -26.59 -6.44
N MET A 106 0.16 -25.28 -6.64
CA MET A 106 0.30 -24.65 -7.95
C MET A 106 1.72 -24.87 -8.53
N PRO A 107 1.86 -25.18 -9.84
CA PRO A 107 3.15 -25.31 -10.49
C PRO A 107 4.03 -24.06 -10.34
N ARG A 108 5.34 -24.24 -10.17
CA ARG A 108 6.30 -23.14 -9.92
C ARG A 108 6.24 -22.00 -10.95
N ARG A 109 5.97 -22.30 -12.22
CA ARG A 109 5.86 -21.30 -13.30
C ARG A 109 4.64 -20.40 -13.13
N LEU A 110 3.49 -20.97 -12.76
CA LEU A 110 2.25 -20.22 -12.51
C LEU A 110 2.34 -19.45 -11.20
N ARG A 111 2.88 -20.08 -10.15
CA ARG A 111 3.06 -19.42 -8.83
C ARG A 111 3.90 -18.13 -8.90
N ARG A 112 4.88 -18.06 -9.80
CA ARG A 112 5.67 -16.84 -10.04
C ARG A 112 4.85 -15.69 -10.64
N ARG A 113 3.73 -15.98 -11.30
CA ARG A 113 2.83 -15.00 -11.90
C ARG A 113 1.71 -14.53 -10.97
N VAL A 114 1.60 -15.13 -9.78
CA VAL A 114 0.56 -14.76 -8.79
C VAL A 114 1.01 -13.57 -7.92
N ALA A 115 2.32 -13.30 -7.84
CA ALA A 115 2.81 -12.14 -7.10
C ALA A 115 2.36 -10.83 -7.75
N LEU A 116 2.11 -9.81 -6.93
CA LEU A 116 1.69 -8.49 -7.37
C LEU A 116 2.74 -7.88 -8.30
N ASP A 117 2.29 -7.37 -9.44
CA ASP A 117 3.16 -6.67 -10.37
C ASP A 117 3.47 -5.23 -9.90
N HIS A 118 4.43 -4.58 -10.59
CA HIS A 118 4.82 -3.22 -10.22
C HIS A 118 3.71 -2.17 -10.47
N GLY A 119 2.80 -2.42 -11.40
CA GLY A 119 1.64 -1.57 -11.66
C GLY A 119 0.60 -1.67 -10.54
N GLU A 120 0.29 -2.88 -10.08
CA GLU A 120 -0.63 -3.17 -8.99
C GLU A 120 -0.14 -2.53 -7.70
N ARG A 121 1.15 -2.71 -7.38
CA ARG A 121 1.80 -2.08 -6.21
C ARG A 121 1.65 -0.55 -6.23
N ARG A 122 1.94 0.08 -7.38
CA ARG A 122 1.76 1.53 -7.56
C ARG A 122 0.29 1.95 -7.45
N SER A 123 -0.63 1.12 -7.95
CA SER A 123 -2.06 1.40 -7.86
C SER A 123 -2.57 1.39 -6.41
N VAL A 124 -2.08 0.46 -5.58
CA VAL A 124 -2.40 0.41 -4.14
C VAL A 124 -1.89 1.66 -3.45
N ALA A 125 -0.62 2.01 -3.67
CA ALA A 125 -0.02 3.22 -3.10
C ALA A 125 -0.79 4.50 -3.52
N ALA A 126 -1.16 4.62 -4.79
CA ALA A 126 -1.91 5.77 -5.29
C ALA A 126 -3.32 5.87 -4.68
N ARG A 127 -4.04 4.74 -4.54
CA ARG A 127 -5.36 4.72 -3.90
C ARG A 127 -5.27 5.13 -2.43
N LEU A 128 -4.28 4.64 -1.70
CA LEU A 128 -4.08 5.00 -0.30
C LEU A 128 -3.63 6.46 -0.15
N GLY A 129 -2.76 6.95 -1.02
CA GLY A 129 -2.33 8.36 -1.03
C GLY A 129 -3.49 9.33 -1.28
N SER A 130 -4.50 8.92 -2.04
CA SER A 130 -5.68 9.76 -2.31
C SER A 130 -6.49 10.10 -1.04
N SER A 131 -6.39 9.29 0.03
CA SER A 131 -7.03 9.58 1.33
C SER A 131 -6.52 10.88 1.97
N GLY A 132 -5.33 11.35 1.58
CA GLY A 132 -4.73 12.60 2.04
C GLY A 132 -5.22 13.86 1.30
N ALA A 133 -6.07 13.74 0.27
CA ALA A 133 -6.42 14.88 -0.57
C ALA A 133 -7.05 16.06 0.20
N ILE A 134 -7.77 15.78 1.29
CA ILE A 134 -8.39 16.81 2.14
C ILE A 134 -7.39 17.60 2.99
N LEU A 135 -6.16 17.08 3.16
CA LEU A 135 -5.10 17.71 3.96
C LEU A 135 -4.42 18.84 3.18
N ILE A 136 -4.22 18.66 1.87
CA ILE A 136 -3.52 19.62 0.99
C ILE A 136 -4.05 21.05 1.12
N PRO A 137 -5.36 21.33 0.90
CA PRO A 137 -5.87 22.70 0.98
C PRO A 137 -5.79 23.29 2.40
N ALA A 138 -5.80 22.44 3.44
CA ALA A 138 -5.62 22.90 4.82
C ALA A 138 -4.16 23.31 5.09
N LEU A 139 -3.19 22.58 4.55
CA LEU A 139 -1.78 22.93 4.65
C LEU A 139 -1.41 24.16 3.81
N ASP A 140 -2.01 24.31 2.62
CA ASP A 140 -1.86 25.51 1.81
C ASP A 140 -2.37 26.76 2.58
N ALA A 141 -3.43 26.61 3.39
CA ALA A 141 -3.91 27.67 4.27
C ALA A 141 -2.92 27.96 5.42
N VAL A 142 -2.30 26.93 6.00
CA VAL A 142 -1.26 27.10 7.04
C VAL A 142 -0.08 27.89 6.50
N GLU A 143 0.40 27.57 5.32
CA GLU A 143 1.53 28.24 4.68
C GLU A 143 1.22 29.72 4.42
N ARG A 144 0.07 30.01 3.77
CA ARG A 144 -0.38 31.38 3.49
C ARG A 144 -0.56 32.22 4.76
N CYS A 145 -1.21 31.65 5.79
CA CYS A 145 -1.38 32.33 7.07
C CYS A 145 -0.03 32.50 7.80
N GLY A 146 0.90 31.56 7.63
CA GLY A 146 2.24 31.60 8.22
C GLY A 146 3.06 32.78 7.69
N GLU A 147 3.08 32.98 6.37
CA GLU A 147 3.73 34.14 5.74
C GLU A 147 3.18 35.47 6.28
N THR A 148 1.85 35.54 6.43
CA THR A 148 1.17 36.72 6.98
C THR A 148 1.52 36.93 8.46
N ALA A 149 1.56 35.85 9.24
CA ALA A 149 1.92 35.89 10.65
C ALA A 149 3.38 36.30 10.87
N LEU A 150 4.31 35.93 9.98
CA LEU A 150 5.71 36.36 10.03
C LEU A 150 5.86 37.87 9.84
N ALA A 151 5.09 38.45 8.92
CA ALA A 151 5.08 39.89 8.66
C ALA A 151 4.33 40.70 9.74
N ALA A 152 3.47 40.02 10.52
CA ALA A 152 2.58 40.66 11.48
C ALA A 152 3.31 41.40 12.62
N THR A 153 2.87 42.63 12.86
CA THR A 153 3.30 43.51 13.96
C THR A 153 2.38 43.38 15.18
N ALA A 154 2.69 44.05 16.29
CA ALA A 154 1.87 44.02 17.51
C ALA A 154 0.39 44.41 17.31
N LEU A 155 0.08 45.20 16.28
CA LEU A 155 -1.29 45.62 15.92
C LEU A 155 -2.06 44.54 15.12
N GLU A 156 -1.36 43.56 14.54
CA GLU A 156 -1.94 42.54 13.65
C GLU A 156 -2.06 41.18 14.37
N ARG A 157 -2.59 41.20 15.60
CA ARG A 157 -2.83 39.99 16.42
C ARG A 157 -3.69 38.95 15.72
N ASP A 158 -4.61 39.39 14.87
CA ASP A 158 -5.53 38.52 14.15
C ASP A 158 -4.81 37.61 13.16
N ALA A 159 -3.68 38.05 12.58
CA ALA A 159 -2.89 37.24 11.67
C ALA A 159 -2.26 36.03 12.38
N VAL A 160 -1.73 36.23 13.59
CA VAL A 160 -1.17 35.13 14.40
C VAL A 160 -2.28 34.18 14.85
N THR A 161 -3.44 34.70 15.23
CA THR A 161 -4.60 33.88 15.62
C THR A 161 -5.13 33.06 14.45
N ALA A 162 -5.24 33.65 13.25
CA ALA A 162 -5.66 32.96 12.04
C ALA A 162 -4.69 31.82 11.68
N TRP A 163 -3.38 32.05 11.79
CA TRP A 163 -2.38 31.00 11.60
C TRP A 163 -2.53 29.87 12.63
N GLN A 164 -2.72 30.17 13.92
CA GLN A 164 -2.96 29.14 14.93
C GLN A 164 -4.22 28.31 14.67
N GLU A 165 -5.31 28.92 14.21
CA GLU A 165 -6.53 28.19 13.88
C GLU A 165 -6.37 27.37 12.60
N SER A 166 -5.57 27.84 11.63
CA SER A 166 -5.22 27.05 10.44
C SER A 166 -4.45 25.78 10.82
N LEU A 167 -3.52 25.85 11.79
CA LEU A 167 -2.80 24.68 12.31
C LEU A 167 -3.72 23.67 12.98
N LYS A 168 -4.65 24.13 13.82
CA LYS A 168 -5.65 23.24 14.45
C LYS A 168 -6.57 22.61 13.40
N THR A 169 -6.93 23.37 12.37
CA THR A 169 -7.73 22.86 11.25
C THR A 169 -6.97 21.81 10.47
N ALA A 170 -5.68 22.03 10.17
CA ALA A 170 -4.82 21.05 9.54
C ALA A 170 -4.70 19.77 10.38
N ALA A 171 -4.56 19.87 11.72
CA ALA A 171 -4.56 18.72 12.62
C ALA A 171 -5.86 17.90 12.53
N ARG A 172 -7.03 18.56 12.55
CA ARG A 172 -8.33 17.90 12.37
C ARG A 172 -8.46 17.24 10.98
N LYS A 173 -7.92 17.86 9.94
CA LYS A 173 -7.91 17.30 8.57
C LYS A 173 -6.95 16.13 8.42
N LEU A 174 -5.83 16.14 9.15
CA LEU A 174 -4.92 15.01 9.23
C LEU A 174 -5.58 13.81 9.91
N GLU A 175 -6.31 14.04 11.02
CA GLU A 175 -7.12 12.99 11.66
C GLU A 175 -8.15 12.42 10.66
N ALA A 176 -8.91 13.28 9.99
CA ALA A 176 -9.91 12.84 9.01
C ALA A 176 -9.27 12.07 7.84
N ALA A 177 -8.11 12.49 7.36
CA ALA A 177 -7.37 11.82 6.30
C ALA A 177 -6.89 10.43 6.74
N TRP A 178 -6.43 10.30 7.98
CA TRP A 178 -6.06 9.01 8.56
C TRP A 178 -7.25 8.07 8.66
N LEU A 179 -8.42 8.54 9.11
CA LEU A 179 -9.62 7.71 9.17
C LEU A 179 -10.05 7.24 7.78
N ALA A 180 -10.00 8.12 6.78
CA ALA A 180 -10.25 7.76 5.38
C ALA A 180 -9.20 6.78 4.83
N LEU A 181 -7.96 6.84 5.33
CA LEU A 181 -6.91 5.88 5.01
C LEU A 181 -7.23 4.50 5.60
N GLU A 182 -7.68 4.41 6.85
CA GLU A 182 -8.13 3.15 7.45
C GLU A 182 -9.28 2.52 6.66
N ASP A 183 -10.26 3.32 6.22
CA ASP A 183 -11.36 2.84 5.36
C ASP A 183 -10.85 2.34 4.00
N ALA A 184 -9.88 3.04 3.40
CA ALA A 184 -9.25 2.62 2.16
C ALA A 184 -8.47 1.31 2.33
N VAL A 185 -7.80 1.09 3.46
CA VAL A 185 -7.13 -0.18 3.80
C VAL A 185 -8.13 -1.32 3.88
N GLU A 186 -9.26 -1.09 4.55
CA GLU A 186 -10.33 -2.08 4.69
C GLU A 186 -10.90 -2.47 3.32
N ALA A 187 -11.23 -1.48 2.48
CA ALA A 187 -11.69 -1.70 1.12
C ALA A 187 -10.66 -2.45 0.25
N GLU A 188 -9.38 -2.11 0.35
CA GLU A 188 -8.31 -2.80 -0.39
C GLU A 188 -8.16 -4.25 0.07
N THR A 189 -8.26 -4.50 1.37
CA THR A 189 -8.18 -5.85 1.92
C THR A 189 -9.33 -6.73 1.43
N VAL A 190 -10.56 -6.19 1.39
CA VAL A 190 -11.71 -6.90 0.82
C VAL A 190 -11.50 -7.23 -0.65
N ARG A 191 -11.00 -6.27 -1.45
CA ARG A 191 -10.68 -6.51 -2.87
C ARG A 191 -9.68 -7.64 -3.07
N TRP A 192 -8.62 -7.69 -2.26
CA TRP A 192 -7.59 -8.73 -2.39
C TRP A 192 -8.01 -10.09 -1.81
N ALA A 193 -8.97 -10.12 -0.88
CA ALA A 193 -9.58 -11.37 -0.44
C ALA A 193 -10.24 -12.11 -1.62
N GLU A 194 -10.97 -11.40 -2.48
CA GLU A 194 -11.59 -11.99 -3.67
C GLU A 194 -10.57 -12.53 -4.69
N VAL A 195 -9.41 -11.86 -4.82
CA VAL A 195 -8.31 -12.34 -5.67
C VAL A 195 -7.71 -13.62 -5.07
N THR A 196 -7.52 -13.62 -3.75
CA THR A 196 -7.00 -14.75 -3.00
C THR A 196 -7.92 -15.97 -3.12
N ASP A 197 -9.23 -15.78 -2.98
CA ASP A 197 -10.24 -16.84 -3.12
C ASP A 197 -10.22 -17.45 -4.52
N ARG A 198 -10.03 -16.63 -5.56
CA ARG A 198 -9.87 -17.14 -6.94
C ARG A 198 -8.62 -18.00 -7.10
N VAL A 199 -7.53 -17.67 -6.43
CA VAL A 199 -6.32 -18.51 -6.40
C VAL A 199 -6.58 -19.81 -5.64
N ALA A 200 -7.29 -19.76 -4.51
CA ALA A 200 -7.65 -20.93 -3.71
C ALA A 200 -8.56 -21.91 -4.47
N GLN A 201 -9.41 -21.40 -5.37
CA GLN A 201 -10.28 -22.21 -6.24
C GLN A 201 -9.54 -22.85 -7.43
N TRP A 202 -8.24 -22.59 -7.60
CA TRP A 202 -7.49 -23.15 -8.72
C TRP A 202 -7.48 -24.68 -8.67
N ARG A 203 -8.03 -25.30 -9.71
CA ARG A 203 -7.97 -26.75 -9.91
C ARG A 203 -6.84 -27.10 -10.87
N LYS A 204 -6.15 -28.21 -10.59
CA LYS A 204 -5.15 -28.76 -11.52
C LYS A 204 -5.85 -29.11 -12.84
N PRO A 205 -5.39 -28.59 -14.00
CA PRO A 205 -5.94 -28.99 -15.28
C PRO A 205 -5.64 -30.47 -15.51
N LEU A 206 -6.68 -31.32 -15.52
CA LEU A 206 -6.57 -32.74 -15.79
C LEU A 206 -6.57 -33.07 -17.29
N TRP A 207 -6.80 -32.09 -18.16
CA TRP A 207 -6.81 -32.28 -19.61
C TRP A 207 -5.55 -32.97 -20.17
N PRO A 208 -4.31 -32.70 -19.68
CA PRO A 208 -3.13 -33.43 -20.14
C PRO A 208 -3.22 -34.93 -19.89
N LEU A 209 -3.82 -35.36 -18.76
CA LEU A 209 -4.06 -36.77 -18.47
C LEU A 209 -5.09 -37.36 -19.43
N TRP A 210 -6.15 -36.61 -19.76
CA TRP A 210 -7.14 -37.02 -20.75
C TRP A 210 -6.53 -37.18 -22.14
N VAL A 211 -5.67 -36.26 -22.57
CA VAL A 211 -4.97 -36.34 -23.86
C VAL A 211 -4.04 -37.55 -23.90
N LEU A 212 -3.27 -37.77 -22.84
CA LEU A 212 -2.37 -38.92 -22.77
C LEU A 212 -3.16 -40.24 -22.74
N GLY A 213 -4.26 -40.29 -22.00
CA GLY A 213 -5.16 -41.44 -21.93
C GLY A 213 -5.81 -41.72 -23.29
N ALA A 214 -6.30 -40.70 -23.98
CA ALA A 214 -6.85 -40.83 -25.32
C ALA A 214 -5.80 -41.35 -26.32
N LEU A 215 -4.58 -40.80 -26.26
CA LEU A 215 -3.47 -41.27 -27.10
C LEU A 215 -3.13 -42.74 -26.82
N ALA A 216 -3.09 -43.14 -25.54
CA ALA A 216 -2.85 -44.51 -25.14
C ALA A 216 -3.96 -45.46 -25.61
N VAL A 217 -5.22 -45.05 -25.54
CA VAL A 217 -6.36 -45.83 -26.05
C VAL A 217 -6.29 -45.97 -27.57
N VAL A 218 -5.97 -44.90 -28.30
CA VAL A 218 -5.78 -44.95 -29.77
C VAL A 218 -4.64 -45.90 -30.13
N LEU A 219 -3.51 -45.81 -29.43
CA LEU A 219 -2.35 -46.68 -29.66
C LEU A 219 -2.69 -48.14 -29.34
N ALA A 220 -3.35 -48.40 -28.22
CA ALA A 220 -3.77 -49.75 -27.84
C ALA A 220 -4.78 -50.34 -28.83
N GLY A 221 -5.74 -49.53 -29.31
CA GLY A 221 -6.68 -49.93 -30.35
C GLY A 221 -5.99 -50.25 -31.68
N TRP A 222 -5.01 -49.45 -32.08
CA TRP A 222 -4.20 -49.70 -33.27
C TRP A 222 -3.38 -50.99 -33.17
N VAL A 223 -2.72 -51.22 -32.02
CA VAL A 223 -2.01 -52.47 -31.72
C VAL A 223 -2.97 -53.66 -31.72
N GLY A 224 -4.12 -53.54 -31.07
CA GLY A 224 -5.16 -54.58 -31.04
C GLY A 224 -5.67 -54.94 -32.43
N LEU A 225 -5.90 -53.95 -33.31
CA LEU A 225 -6.29 -54.22 -34.70
C LEU A 225 -5.19 -54.95 -35.49
N MET A 226 -3.93 -54.60 -35.25
CA MET A 226 -2.79 -55.24 -35.90
C MET A 226 -2.65 -56.72 -35.49
N PHE A 227 -2.75 -57.01 -34.18
CA PHE A 227 -2.71 -58.40 -33.68
C PHE A 227 -3.99 -59.18 -34.02
N GLY A 228 -5.13 -58.51 -34.17
CA GLY A 228 -6.39 -59.12 -34.60
C GLY A 228 -6.47 -59.44 -36.09
N GLY A 229 -5.45 -59.06 -36.90
CA GLY A 229 -5.40 -59.35 -38.33
C GLY A 229 -6.22 -58.39 -39.21
N TYR A 230 -6.72 -57.28 -38.64
CA TYR A 230 -7.54 -56.30 -39.36
C TYR A 230 -6.71 -55.19 -40.02
N LEU A 231 -5.44 -55.00 -39.60
CA LEU A 231 -4.49 -54.08 -40.23
C LEU A 231 -3.17 -54.80 -40.54
N PRO A 232 -2.57 -54.59 -41.73
CA PRO A 232 -1.24 -55.11 -42.03
C PRO A 232 -0.20 -54.44 -41.14
N ALA A 233 0.73 -55.24 -40.60
CA ALA A 233 1.82 -54.72 -39.79
C ALA A 233 2.69 -53.77 -40.63
N PRO A 234 3.04 -52.59 -40.10
CA PRO A 234 3.82 -51.62 -40.85
C PRO A 234 5.26 -52.10 -41.07
N GLU A 235 5.82 -51.82 -42.23
CA GLU A 235 7.10 -52.35 -42.69
C GLU A 235 8.27 -52.09 -41.74
N TRP A 236 8.26 -50.97 -41.01
CA TRP A 236 9.31 -50.64 -40.05
C TRP A 236 9.32 -51.59 -38.84
N LEU A 237 8.16 -52.11 -38.43
CA LEU A 237 8.03 -53.05 -37.31
C LEU A 237 8.56 -54.44 -37.73
N ILE A 238 8.23 -54.84 -38.98
CA ILE A 238 8.72 -56.07 -39.61
C ILE A 238 10.25 -56.04 -39.69
N ARG A 239 10.83 -54.95 -40.21
CA ARG A 239 12.29 -54.77 -40.29
C ARG A 239 12.98 -54.75 -38.92
N LEU A 240 12.29 -54.31 -37.88
CA LEU A 240 12.84 -54.28 -36.51
C LEU A 240 12.81 -55.67 -35.85
N TRP A 241 11.77 -56.45 -36.15
CA TRP A 241 11.66 -57.84 -35.70
C TRP A 241 12.68 -58.76 -36.39
N GLU A 242 12.88 -58.58 -37.70
CA GLU A 242 13.94 -59.27 -38.46
C GLU A 242 15.34 -58.97 -37.92
N ARG A 243 15.60 -57.74 -37.47
CA ARG A 243 16.87 -57.37 -36.83
C ARG A 243 17.03 -57.90 -35.41
N GLY A 244 15.93 -58.10 -34.68
CA GLY A 244 15.94 -58.60 -33.30
C GLY A 244 16.02 -60.12 -33.20
N VAL A 245 15.39 -60.84 -34.15
CA VAL A 245 15.36 -62.32 -34.19
C VAL A 245 16.60 -62.91 -34.86
N GLY A 246 17.32 -62.13 -35.69
CA GLY A 246 18.60 -62.55 -36.30
C GLY A 246 19.82 -62.56 -35.36
N ARG A 247 19.66 -62.41 -34.04
CA ARG A 247 20.73 -62.51 -33.03
C ARG A 247 20.36 -63.44 -31.86
N LEU A 248 19.69 -64.54 -32.14
CA LEU A 248 19.61 -65.70 -31.24
C LEU A 248 20.12 -66.93 -31.97
#